data_AF-A0A8H4LSI2-F1
#
_entry.id   AF-A0A8H4LSI2-F1
#
_cell.length_a   1.000
_cell.length_b   1.000
_cell.length_c   1.000
_cell.angle_alpha   90.00
_cell.angle_beta   90.00
_cell.angle_gamma   90.00
#
_symmetry.space_group_name_H-M   'P 1'
#
loop_
_entity.id
_entity.type
_entity.pdbx_description
1 polymer ?
#
loop_
_entity_poly.entity_id
_entity_poly.type
_entity_poly.pdbx_seq_one_letter_code
_entity_poly.pdbx_strand_id
1 'polypeptide(L)'
;MCYVVAMEADGTAKDVTRRYAKAYTAKTRRLRVESVVDDGDAWWRRVMKLFGRIRLTDLDQIEDNELAGAEAREPMPRNVQDFKNHPVYALERHLRRHEVLVPGATPSGTVGAGSRGPLEKIYRRKDVCIARSAAKWYRLGREVKPNEIPAKWLPKKANAKPSRLGGPDEAEAEAEDQAGTPVYRHDQTEAYEPAPVRNGRVPKNKFGNIEVYVPSMIPRGAVHIVHEHAVRAALTLGIDYAPALTGFQFRGRQGTAVLHGIVVAAEFDEAVRAVVVGLGDAEQEAADERRRLGVLVMWRRLLMGLRIRERIWSGVDADERKEEETRAEMEAGVGDAASDATEEFDMVFDEDGEGGGFLVE
;
A
#
# COMPACT_ATOMS: atom_id res chain seq x y z
N MET A 1 -33.83 -7.26 15.26
CA MET A 1 -33.25 -8.60 15.02
C MET A 1 -32.18 -8.44 13.96
N CYS A 2 -30.92 -8.70 14.28
CA CYS A 2 -29.76 -8.40 13.42
C CYS A 2 -29.09 -9.66 12.86
N TYR A 3 -28.97 -10.70 13.69
CA TYR A 3 -28.45 -12.01 13.32
C TYR A 3 -29.38 -13.09 13.84
N VAL A 4 -29.75 -14.02 12.97
CA VAL A 4 -30.43 -15.28 13.29
C VAL A 4 -29.62 -16.38 12.64
N VAL A 5 -28.97 -17.19 13.47
CA VAL A 5 -28.14 -18.31 13.02
C VAL A 5 -28.86 -19.60 13.42
N ALA A 6 -29.16 -20.44 12.42
CA ALA A 6 -29.64 -21.79 12.65
C ALA A 6 -28.44 -22.70 12.85
N MET A 7 -28.49 -23.56 13.85
CA MET A 7 -27.48 -24.58 14.11
C MET A 7 -28.12 -25.96 13.94
N GLU A 8 -27.41 -26.85 13.26
CA GLU A 8 -27.83 -28.24 13.07
C GLU A 8 -27.16 -29.17 14.08
N ALA A 9 -27.68 -30.41 14.17
CA ALA A 9 -27.23 -31.40 15.15
C ALA A 9 -25.75 -31.83 14.96
N ASP A 10 -25.20 -31.65 13.77
CA ASP A 10 -23.80 -31.92 13.44
C ASP A 10 -22.86 -30.74 13.73
N GLY A 11 -23.37 -29.67 14.36
CA GLY A 11 -22.59 -28.49 14.74
C GLY A 11 -22.38 -27.50 13.60
N THR A 12 -22.95 -27.74 12.42
CA THR A 12 -22.93 -26.77 11.31
C THR A 12 -23.91 -25.64 11.60
N ALA A 13 -23.63 -24.46 11.06
CA ALA A 13 -24.47 -23.30 11.30
C ALA A 13 -24.61 -22.41 10.07
N LYS A 14 -25.79 -21.82 9.91
CA LYS A 14 -26.12 -20.97 8.77
C LYS A 14 -26.88 -19.73 9.18
N ASP A 15 -26.56 -18.62 8.53
CA ASP A 15 -27.24 -17.36 8.75
C ASP A 15 -28.56 -17.31 7.98
N VAL A 16 -29.65 -17.53 8.70
CA VAL A 16 -31.03 -17.56 8.19
C VAL A 16 -31.77 -16.25 8.46
N THR A 17 -31.06 -15.17 8.80
CA THR A 17 -31.65 -13.86 9.12
C THR A 17 -32.63 -13.38 8.05
N ARG A 18 -32.33 -13.64 6.76
CA ARG A 18 -33.17 -13.25 5.62
C ARG A 18 -34.59 -13.83 5.67
N ARG A 19 -34.77 -15.01 6.27
CA ARG A 19 -36.09 -15.65 6.43
C ARG A 19 -36.98 -14.88 7.40
N TYR A 20 -36.41 -14.30 8.45
CA TYR A 20 -37.14 -13.67 9.56
C TYR A 20 -37.19 -12.14 9.48
N ALA A 21 -36.23 -11.52 8.80
CA ALA A 21 -36.16 -10.07 8.66
C ALA A 21 -37.16 -9.57 7.60
N LYS A 22 -38.24 -8.91 8.04
CA LYS A 22 -39.24 -8.28 7.15
C LYS A 22 -38.65 -7.22 6.21
N ALA A 23 -37.59 -6.54 6.63
CA ALA A 23 -36.91 -5.50 5.88
C ALA A 23 -35.38 -5.69 6.00
N TYR A 24 -34.87 -6.76 5.39
CA TYR A 24 -33.48 -7.18 5.55
C TYR A 24 -32.52 -6.15 4.96
N THR A 25 -32.71 -5.79 3.69
CA THR A 25 -31.79 -4.89 2.97
C THR A 25 -31.90 -3.46 3.46
N ALA A 26 -33.11 -3.01 3.81
CA ALA A 26 -33.39 -1.63 4.21
C ALA A 26 -32.99 -1.30 5.65
N LYS A 27 -33.25 -2.20 6.61
CA LYS A 27 -33.10 -1.93 8.04
C LYS A 27 -32.10 -2.84 8.71
N THR A 28 -32.30 -4.15 8.60
CA THR A 28 -31.49 -5.14 9.32
C THR A 28 -30.02 -5.04 8.95
N ARG A 29 -29.70 -5.00 7.65
CA ARG A 29 -28.32 -4.98 7.13
C ARG A 29 -27.48 -3.81 7.66
N ARG A 30 -28.10 -2.66 7.89
CA ARG A 30 -27.44 -1.44 8.39
C ARG A 30 -26.97 -1.55 9.84
N LEU A 31 -27.62 -2.43 10.62
CA LEU A 31 -27.30 -2.67 12.03
C LEU A 31 -26.30 -3.81 12.21
N ARG A 32 -25.82 -4.41 11.11
CA ARG A 32 -24.89 -5.52 11.12
C ARG A 32 -23.46 -5.05 10.83
N VAL A 33 -22.49 -5.86 11.24
CA VAL A 33 -21.06 -5.58 11.20
C VAL A 33 -20.59 -5.35 9.76
N GLU A 34 -21.23 -6.02 8.80
CA GLU A 34 -20.96 -5.91 7.36
C GLU A 34 -21.17 -4.51 6.81
N SER A 35 -21.97 -3.66 7.48
CA SER A 35 -22.21 -2.27 7.06
C SER A 35 -21.50 -1.23 7.93
N VAL A 36 -21.03 -1.62 9.12
CA VAL A 36 -20.46 -0.69 10.12
C VAL A 36 -18.94 -0.64 10.04
N VAL A 37 -18.31 -1.77 9.72
CA VAL A 37 -16.85 -1.91 9.66
C VAL A 37 -16.42 -2.15 8.22
N ASP A 38 -15.35 -1.50 7.77
CA ASP A 38 -14.87 -1.60 6.38
C ASP A 38 -14.52 -3.04 5.96
N ASP A 39 -14.05 -3.90 6.89
CA ASP A 39 -13.80 -5.34 6.69
C ASP A 39 -14.88 -6.25 7.32
N GLY A 40 -16.02 -5.69 7.70
CA GLY A 40 -17.06 -6.41 8.45
C GLY A 40 -17.67 -7.58 7.68
N ASP A 41 -17.87 -7.42 6.37
CA ASP A 41 -18.41 -8.48 5.50
C ASP A 41 -17.46 -9.67 5.39
N ALA A 42 -16.17 -9.41 5.20
CA ALA A 42 -15.16 -10.46 5.16
C ALA A 42 -15.00 -11.12 6.54
N TRP A 43 -15.08 -10.35 7.61
CA TRP A 43 -15.06 -10.88 8.98
C TRP A 43 -16.23 -11.82 9.23
N TRP A 44 -17.47 -11.41 8.93
CA TRP A 44 -18.64 -12.26 9.13
C TRP A 44 -18.58 -13.54 8.29
N ARG A 45 -18.12 -13.43 7.03
CA ARG A 45 -17.86 -14.60 6.19
C ARG A 45 -16.82 -15.54 6.78
N ARG A 46 -15.73 -15.02 7.38
CA ARG A 46 -14.71 -15.84 8.06
C ARG A 46 -15.28 -16.55 9.28
N VAL A 47 -16.10 -15.88 10.09
CA VAL A 47 -16.78 -16.47 11.26
C VAL A 47 -17.72 -17.59 10.82
N MET A 48 -18.62 -17.32 9.87
CA MET A 48 -19.57 -18.33 9.40
C MET A 48 -18.89 -19.51 8.70
N LYS A 49 -17.72 -19.30 8.08
CA LYS A 49 -16.93 -20.38 7.48
C LYS A 49 -16.47 -21.43 8.50
N LEU A 50 -16.25 -21.05 9.77
CA LEU A 50 -15.88 -22.00 10.84
C LEU A 50 -17.00 -23.02 11.11
N PHE A 51 -18.26 -22.64 10.86
CA PHE A 51 -19.43 -23.48 11.04
C PHE A 51 -19.98 -24.01 9.70
N GLY A 52 -19.27 -23.76 8.59
CA GLY A 52 -19.69 -24.14 7.27
C GLY A 52 -19.47 -25.64 7.01
N ARG A 53 -20.40 -26.25 6.28
CA ARG A 53 -20.25 -27.62 5.77
C ARG A 53 -19.08 -27.69 4.77
N ILE A 54 -18.29 -28.77 4.84
CA ILE A 54 -17.23 -29.04 3.85
C ILE A 54 -17.85 -29.37 2.47
N ARG A 55 -18.97 -30.09 2.47
CA ARG A 55 -19.70 -30.48 1.26
C ARG A 55 -21.12 -29.99 1.35
N LEU A 56 -21.52 -29.15 0.40
CA LEU A 56 -22.89 -28.67 0.27
C LEU A 56 -23.83 -29.81 -0.11
N THR A 57 -25.01 -29.80 0.49
CA THR A 57 -26.11 -30.71 0.17
C THR A 57 -27.14 -30.03 -0.73
N ASP A 58 -28.00 -30.82 -1.36
CA ASP A 58 -29.11 -30.28 -2.16
C ASP A 58 -30.06 -29.42 -1.29
N LEU A 59 -30.22 -29.77 -0.01
CA LEU A 59 -31.00 -28.98 0.96
C LEU A 59 -30.38 -27.61 1.21
N ASP A 60 -29.05 -27.54 1.35
CA ASP A 60 -28.36 -26.26 1.51
C ASP A 60 -28.61 -25.34 0.32
N GLN A 61 -28.56 -25.89 -0.90
CA GLN A 61 -28.79 -25.14 -2.13
C GLN A 61 -30.25 -24.68 -2.25
N ILE A 62 -31.22 -25.54 -1.88
CA ILE A 62 -32.65 -25.17 -1.83
C ILE A 62 -32.85 -24.02 -0.84
N GLU A 63 -32.25 -24.10 0.35
CA GLU A 63 -32.35 -23.04 1.34
C GLU A 63 -31.66 -21.75 0.90
N ASP A 64 -30.48 -21.83 0.26
CA ASP A 64 -29.80 -20.65 -0.29
C ASP A 64 -30.68 -19.94 -1.34
N ASN A 65 -31.33 -20.71 -2.19
CA ASN A 65 -32.29 -20.19 -3.16
C ASN A 65 -33.52 -19.59 -2.49
N GLU A 66 -34.04 -20.19 -1.42
CA GLU A 66 -35.14 -19.65 -0.62
C GLU A 66 -34.76 -18.31 0.02
N LEU A 67 -33.59 -18.23 0.67
CA LEU A 67 -33.09 -17.03 1.34
C LEU A 67 -32.80 -15.91 0.34
N ALA A 68 -32.20 -16.24 -0.82
CA ALA A 68 -32.00 -15.29 -1.90
C ALA A 68 -33.34 -14.82 -2.51
N GLY A 69 -34.30 -15.73 -2.66
CA GLY A 69 -35.65 -15.41 -3.13
C GLY A 69 -36.45 -14.57 -2.13
N ALA A 70 -36.23 -14.72 -0.83
CA ALA A 70 -36.80 -13.87 0.21
C ALA A 70 -36.23 -12.45 0.14
N GLU A 71 -34.91 -12.31 -0.01
CA GLU A 71 -34.23 -11.01 -0.19
C GLU A 71 -34.68 -10.31 -1.49
N ALA A 72 -34.82 -11.05 -2.59
CA ALA A 72 -35.25 -10.49 -3.88
C ALA A 72 -36.73 -10.05 -3.89
N ARG A 73 -37.59 -10.68 -3.08
CA ARG A 73 -39.01 -10.32 -2.95
C ARG A 73 -39.25 -9.18 -1.96
N GLU A 74 -38.20 -8.66 -1.29
CA GLU A 74 -38.35 -7.53 -0.38
C GLU A 74 -38.95 -6.33 -1.14
N PRO A 75 -40.07 -5.75 -0.65
CA PRO A 75 -40.70 -4.64 -1.33
C PRO A 75 -39.79 -3.41 -1.28
N MET A 76 -39.97 -2.53 -2.27
CA MET A 76 -39.28 -1.25 -2.30
C MET A 76 -39.50 -0.45 -0.99
N PRO A 77 -38.44 0.10 -0.38
CA PRO A 77 -38.58 0.89 0.84
C PRO A 77 -39.50 2.10 0.63
N ARG A 78 -40.26 2.47 1.66
CA ARG A 78 -41.17 3.63 1.61
C ARG A 78 -40.61 4.88 2.26
N ASN A 79 -39.59 4.73 3.12
CA ASN A 79 -38.95 5.84 3.81
C ASN A 79 -37.66 6.22 3.10
N VAL A 80 -37.46 7.52 2.86
CA VAL A 80 -36.22 8.07 2.29
C VAL A 80 -34.98 7.55 3.01
N GLN A 81 -35.00 7.48 4.35
CA GLN A 81 -33.84 7.05 5.14
C GLN A 81 -33.44 5.59 4.89
N ASP A 82 -34.37 4.75 4.48
CA ASP A 82 -34.14 3.32 4.22
C ASP A 82 -33.38 3.10 2.89
N PHE A 83 -33.32 4.13 2.03
CA PHE A 83 -32.53 4.09 0.79
C PHE A 83 -31.04 4.41 0.99
N LYS A 84 -30.63 4.90 2.16
CA LYS A 84 -29.23 5.25 2.42
C LYS A 84 -28.38 3.97 2.47
N ASN A 85 -27.42 3.85 1.55
CA ASN A 85 -26.59 2.66 1.34
C ASN A 85 -27.39 1.37 1.03
N HIS A 86 -28.58 1.49 0.44
CA HIS A 86 -29.35 0.32 0.04
C HIS A 86 -28.65 -0.44 -1.12
N PRO A 87 -28.59 -1.79 -1.09
CA PRO A 87 -27.84 -2.56 -2.10
C PRO A 87 -28.44 -2.49 -3.51
N VAL A 88 -29.77 -2.40 -3.62
CA VAL A 88 -30.48 -2.44 -4.91
C VAL A 88 -30.89 -1.07 -5.44
N TYR A 89 -31.09 -0.09 -4.56
CA TYR A 89 -31.74 1.18 -4.90
C TYR A 89 -30.86 2.35 -4.44
N ALA A 90 -30.97 3.48 -5.14
CA ALA A 90 -30.27 4.70 -4.80
C ALA A 90 -31.18 5.92 -5.06
N LEU A 91 -31.05 6.92 -4.19
CA LEU A 91 -31.65 8.25 -4.37
C LEU A 91 -30.54 9.23 -4.76
N GLU A 92 -30.87 10.21 -5.62
CA GLU A 92 -29.92 11.25 -6.03
C GLU A 92 -29.31 11.98 -4.84
N ARG A 93 -30.10 12.30 -3.80
CA ARG A 93 -29.60 12.95 -2.57
C ARG A 93 -28.57 12.13 -1.78
N HIS A 94 -28.57 10.82 -1.96
CA HIS A 94 -27.69 9.89 -1.23
C HIS A 94 -26.48 9.46 -2.07
N LEU A 95 -26.36 9.93 -3.31
CA LEU A 95 -25.17 9.71 -4.11
C LEU A 95 -23.98 10.38 -3.46
N ARG A 96 -22.87 9.64 -3.36
CA ARG A 96 -21.61 10.19 -2.87
C ARG A 96 -21.09 11.26 -3.84
N ARG A 97 -20.15 12.08 -3.37
CA ARG A 97 -19.53 13.14 -4.17
C ARG A 97 -19.09 12.66 -5.56
N HIS A 98 -18.43 11.51 -5.61
CA HIS A 98 -17.87 10.87 -6.80
C HIS A 98 -18.78 9.82 -7.46
N GLU A 99 -20.07 9.80 -7.10
CA GLU A 99 -21.05 8.93 -7.74
C GLU A 99 -21.93 9.77 -8.69
N VAL A 100 -22.21 9.19 -9.86
CA VAL A 100 -23.05 9.77 -10.90
C VAL A 100 -23.95 8.69 -11.50
N LEU A 101 -25.05 9.10 -12.12
CA LEU A 101 -25.91 8.19 -12.88
C LEU A 101 -25.35 8.01 -14.30
N VAL A 102 -25.56 6.82 -14.87
CA VAL A 102 -25.30 6.57 -16.29
C VAL A 102 -26.24 7.42 -17.17
N PRO A 103 -25.87 7.75 -18.42
CA PRO A 103 -26.76 8.48 -19.32
C PRO A 103 -28.02 7.67 -19.56
N GLY A 104 -29.17 8.32 -19.52
CA GLY A 104 -30.46 7.66 -19.77
C GLY A 104 -30.93 6.74 -18.64
N ALA A 105 -30.35 6.82 -17.44
CA ALA A 105 -30.87 6.09 -16.29
C ALA A 105 -32.36 6.40 -16.06
N THR A 106 -33.21 5.37 -16.12
CA THR A 106 -34.65 5.51 -15.92
C THR A 106 -35.02 5.34 -14.45
N PRO A 107 -35.82 6.24 -13.86
CA PRO A 107 -36.32 6.07 -12.49
C PRO A 107 -37.14 4.77 -12.38
N SER A 108 -36.86 3.98 -11.36
CA SER A 108 -37.65 2.78 -11.01
C SER A 108 -38.90 3.10 -10.19
N GLY A 109 -39.01 4.32 -9.67
CA GLY A 109 -40.15 4.79 -8.88
C GLY A 109 -39.90 6.15 -8.26
N THR A 110 -40.84 6.61 -7.42
CA THR A 110 -40.72 7.84 -6.65
C THR A 110 -41.05 7.64 -5.18
N VAL A 111 -40.41 8.41 -4.30
CA VAL A 111 -40.68 8.41 -2.85
C VAL A 111 -40.82 9.85 -2.35
N GLY A 112 -41.78 10.10 -1.47
CA GLY A 112 -41.97 11.41 -0.85
C GLY A 112 -41.06 11.61 0.35
N ALA A 113 -40.40 12.77 0.41
CA ALA A 113 -39.65 13.20 1.60
C ALA A 113 -40.58 13.69 2.73
N GLY A 114 -41.48 12.83 3.20
CA GLY A 114 -42.51 13.13 4.19
C GLY A 114 -43.82 13.64 3.56
N SER A 115 -44.83 13.93 4.40
CA SER A 115 -46.21 14.23 3.96
C SER A 115 -46.37 15.50 3.11
N ARG A 116 -45.37 16.39 3.10
CA ARG A 116 -45.34 17.62 2.28
C ARG A 116 -44.03 17.80 1.52
N GLY A 117 -43.19 16.77 1.47
CA GLY A 117 -41.87 16.86 0.82
C GLY A 117 -41.97 16.66 -0.70
N PRO A 118 -40.95 17.12 -1.45
CA PRO A 118 -40.86 16.83 -2.87
C PRO A 118 -40.76 15.32 -3.12
N LEU A 119 -41.34 14.87 -4.24
CA LEU A 119 -41.17 13.50 -4.73
C LEU A 119 -39.77 13.35 -5.31
N GLU A 120 -39.04 12.35 -4.82
CA GLU A 120 -37.70 12.03 -5.29
C GLU A 120 -37.72 10.82 -6.20
N LYS A 121 -36.91 10.87 -7.25
CA LYS A 121 -36.73 9.76 -8.18
C LYS A 121 -35.80 8.71 -7.55
N ILE A 122 -36.20 7.46 -7.66
CA ILE A 122 -35.41 6.32 -7.20
C ILE A 122 -34.81 5.63 -8.41
N TYR A 123 -33.50 5.40 -8.37
CA TYR A 123 -32.76 4.69 -9.41
C TYR A 123 -32.28 3.34 -8.87
N ARG A 124 -31.93 2.42 -9.77
CA ARG A 124 -31.25 1.20 -9.35
C ARG A 124 -29.79 1.52 -9.06
N ARG A 125 -29.24 0.85 -8.06
CA ARG A 125 -27.82 0.98 -7.69
C ARG A 125 -26.88 0.60 -8.84
N LYS A 126 -27.31 -0.32 -9.72
CA LYS A 126 -26.58 -0.72 -10.93
C LYS A 126 -26.38 0.43 -11.93
N ASP A 127 -27.25 1.44 -11.91
CA ASP A 127 -27.21 2.61 -12.79
C ASP A 127 -26.33 3.74 -12.19
N VAL A 128 -25.86 3.55 -10.96
CA VAL A 128 -24.91 4.44 -10.29
C VAL A 128 -23.51 3.96 -10.59
N CYS A 129 -22.67 4.87 -11.09
CA CYS A 129 -21.28 4.60 -11.42
C CYS A 129 -20.37 5.60 -10.73
N ILE A 130 -19.11 5.19 -10.56
CA ILE A 130 -18.09 6.04 -9.94
C ILE A 130 -17.47 6.92 -11.03
N ALA A 131 -17.52 8.22 -10.82
CA ALA A 131 -16.84 9.22 -11.64
C ALA A 131 -15.58 9.73 -10.95
N ARG A 132 -14.50 9.90 -11.73
CA ARG A 132 -13.19 10.33 -11.25
C ARG A 132 -12.66 11.45 -12.14
N SER A 133 -11.78 12.29 -11.61
CA SER A 133 -11.11 13.32 -12.41
C SER A 133 -10.16 12.67 -13.42
N ALA A 134 -9.82 13.38 -14.49
CA ALA A 134 -8.88 12.90 -15.51
C ALA A 134 -7.56 12.41 -14.89
N ALA A 135 -6.95 13.19 -13.99
CA ALA A 135 -5.74 12.81 -13.27
C ALA A 135 -5.89 11.51 -12.44
N LYS A 136 -7.08 11.24 -11.89
CA LYS A 136 -7.34 10.03 -11.10
C LYS A 136 -7.58 8.82 -12.02
N TRP A 137 -8.14 9.01 -13.21
CA TRP A 137 -8.20 7.98 -14.24
C TRP A 137 -6.82 7.64 -14.77
N TYR A 138 -5.96 8.65 -14.97
CA TYR A 138 -4.60 8.45 -15.43
C TYR A 138 -3.78 7.57 -14.48
N ARG A 139 -3.92 7.78 -13.16
CA ARG A 139 -3.33 6.90 -12.13
C ARG A 139 -3.90 5.48 -12.10
N LEU A 140 -5.03 5.24 -12.77
CA LEU A 140 -5.60 3.92 -12.99
C LEU A 140 -5.26 3.37 -14.39
N GLY A 141 -4.33 4.00 -15.12
CA GLY A 141 -3.91 3.61 -16.47
C GLY A 141 -4.96 3.90 -17.53
N ARG A 142 -5.76 4.96 -17.34
CA ARG A 142 -6.82 5.35 -18.28
C ARG A 142 -6.78 6.83 -18.60
N GLU A 143 -7.05 7.17 -19.84
CA GLU A 143 -7.19 8.55 -20.28
C GLU A 143 -8.62 8.85 -20.72
N VAL A 144 -9.01 10.12 -20.61
CA VAL A 144 -10.34 10.56 -21.03
C VAL A 144 -10.32 10.70 -22.55
N LYS A 145 -11.32 10.12 -23.23
CA LYS A 145 -11.41 10.22 -24.69
C LYS A 145 -11.50 11.69 -25.12
N PRO A 146 -10.98 12.04 -26.30
CA PRO A 146 -11.04 13.41 -26.79
C PRO A 146 -12.50 13.86 -26.94
N ASN A 147 -12.77 15.12 -26.58
CA ASN A 147 -14.07 15.80 -26.70
C ASN A 147 -15.22 15.21 -25.87
N GLU A 148 -14.94 14.46 -24.79
CA GLU A 148 -15.96 13.98 -23.86
C GLU A 148 -16.47 15.08 -22.92
N ILE A 149 -17.78 15.14 -22.71
CA ILE A 149 -18.41 16.08 -21.77
C ILE A 149 -18.33 15.51 -20.34
N PRO A 150 -17.86 16.26 -19.33
CA PRO A 150 -17.81 15.78 -17.96
C PRO A 150 -19.17 15.33 -17.44
N ALA A 151 -19.23 14.17 -16.78
CA ALA A 151 -20.47 13.65 -16.21
C ALA A 151 -20.99 14.49 -15.03
N LYS A 152 -20.08 15.14 -14.30
CA LYS A 152 -20.39 16.04 -13.18
C LYS A 152 -19.24 17.01 -12.94
N TRP A 153 -19.57 18.21 -12.52
CA TRP A 153 -18.61 19.20 -12.03
C TRP A 153 -18.60 19.16 -10.50
N LEU A 154 -17.44 18.90 -9.91
CA LEU A 154 -17.30 18.89 -8.46
C LEU A 154 -16.98 20.29 -7.95
N PRO A 155 -17.67 20.77 -6.90
CA PRO A 155 -17.38 22.08 -6.33
C PRO A 155 -15.95 22.13 -5.78
N LYS A 156 -15.35 23.33 -5.83
CA LYS A 156 -14.00 23.58 -5.32
C LYS A 156 -13.87 23.16 -3.86
N LYS A 157 -12.66 22.73 -3.49
CA LYS A 157 -12.32 22.51 -2.09
C LYS A 157 -11.96 23.88 -1.50
N ALA A 158 -12.74 24.40 -0.55
CA ALA A 158 -12.64 25.76 -0.02
C ALA A 158 -11.29 26.16 0.62
N ASN A 159 -10.31 25.25 0.73
CA ASN A 159 -9.05 25.46 1.45
C ASN A 159 -7.78 25.26 0.59
N ALA A 160 -7.87 25.32 -0.74
CA ALA A 160 -6.66 25.43 -1.56
C ALA A 160 -6.16 26.87 -1.52
N LYS A 161 -5.31 27.21 -0.52
CA LYS A 161 -4.55 28.46 -0.59
C LYS A 161 -3.53 28.34 -1.73
N PRO A 162 -3.34 29.37 -2.57
CA PRO A 162 -2.41 29.32 -3.68
C PRO A 162 -0.99 29.07 -3.15
N SER A 163 -0.31 28.08 -3.73
CA SER A 163 1.11 27.84 -3.50
C SER A 163 1.88 29.00 -4.12
N ARG A 164 2.77 29.67 -3.37
CA ARG A 164 3.57 30.83 -3.83
C ARG A 164 4.68 30.48 -4.84
N LEU A 165 4.59 29.34 -5.52
CA LEU A 165 5.62 28.81 -6.41
C LEU A 165 5.15 28.62 -7.86
N GLY A 166 3.96 29.14 -8.20
CA GLY A 166 3.40 29.01 -9.54
C GLY A 166 4.04 29.94 -10.57
N GLY A 167 4.62 29.37 -11.62
CA GLY A 167 5.11 30.10 -12.79
C GLY A 167 3.98 30.58 -13.71
N PRO A 168 4.31 31.31 -14.80
CA PRO A 168 3.33 31.92 -15.70
C PRO A 168 2.30 30.97 -16.33
N ASP A 169 2.63 29.67 -16.46
CA ASP A 169 1.72 28.63 -16.98
C ASP A 169 0.55 28.31 -16.01
N GLU A 170 0.64 28.69 -14.73
CA GLU A 170 -0.45 28.45 -13.76
C GLU A 170 -1.57 29.51 -13.85
N ALA A 171 -1.28 30.70 -14.40
CA ALA A 171 -2.28 31.77 -14.55
C ALA A 171 -3.32 31.48 -15.65
N GLU A 172 -2.95 30.72 -16.69
CA GLU A 172 -3.90 30.24 -17.71
C GLU A 172 -4.76 29.08 -17.21
N ALA A 173 -4.20 28.21 -16.34
CA ALA A 173 -4.95 27.15 -15.65
C ALA A 173 -5.96 27.69 -14.62
N GLU A 174 -5.73 28.89 -14.06
CA GLU A 174 -6.64 29.55 -13.11
C GLU A 174 -7.91 30.13 -13.75
N ALA A 175 -7.91 30.43 -15.06
CA ALA A 175 -9.07 30.98 -15.76
C ALA A 175 -10.14 29.92 -16.09
N GLU A 176 -9.74 28.69 -16.42
CA GLU A 176 -10.63 27.53 -16.58
C GLU A 176 -11.17 27.00 -15.23
N ASP A 177 -10.55 27.42 -14.13
CA ASP A 177 -10.78 26.85 -12.81
C ASP A 177 -12.10 27.31 -12.15
N GLN A 178 -12.85 28.28 -12.69
CA GLN A 178 -14.11 28.74 -12.04
C GLN A 178 -15.22 27.67 -11.95
N ALA A 179 -15.23 26.69 -12.87
CA ALA A 179 -16.30 25.68 -12.99
C ALA A 179 -16.18 24.48 -12.02
N GLY A 180 -15.11 24.39 -11.23
CA GLY A 180 -14.83 23.24 -10.37
C GLY A 180 -14.16 22.08 -11.11
N THR A 181 -13.91 20.96 -10.43
CA THR A 181 -13.15 19.84 -11.03
C THR A 181 -14.06 18.95 -11.86
N PRO A 182 -13.83 18.78 -13.18
CA PRO A 182 -14.61 17.87 -14.00
C PRO A 182 -14.33 16.41 -13.61
N VAL A 183 -15.38 15.60 -13.55
CA VAL A 183 -15.25 14.15 -13.36
C VAL A 183 -15.94 13.38 -14.47
N TYR A 184 -15.29 12.29 -14.86
CA TYR A 184 -15.66 11.42 -15.98
C TYR A 184 -15.97 10.03 -15.45
N ARG A 185 -16.87 9.33 -16.12
CA ARG A 185 -17.15 7.91 -15.86
C ARG A 185 -16.15 7.01 -16.57
N HIS A 186 -16.22 5.72 -16.30
CA HIS A 186 -15.35 4.73 -16.92
C HIS A 186 -15.57 4.59 -18.45
N ASP A 187 -16.82 4.65 -18.92
CA ASP A 187 -17.19 4.55 -20.35
C ASP A 187 -16.66 5.73 -21.21
N GLN A 188 -16.41 6.87 -20.57
CA GLN A 188 -15.81 8.07 -21.17
C GLN A 188 -14.28 8.02 -21.23
N THR A 189 -13.68 6.91 -20.77
CA THR A 189 -12.23 6.72 -20.75
C THR A 189 -11.82 5.54 -21.60
N GLU A 190 -10.58 5.57 -22.06
CA GLU A 190 -9.91 4.47 -22.73
C GLU A 190 -8.64 4.07 -21.99
N ALA A 191 -8.08 2.90 -22.31
CA ALA A 191 -6.85 2.45 -21.71
C ALA A 191 -5.71 3.34 -22.21
N TYR A 192 -4.94 3.92 -21.30
CA TYR A 192 -3.78 4.73 -21.66
C TYR A 192 -2.70 3.82 -22.23
N GLU A 193 -2.30 4.08 -23.47
CA GLU A 193 -1.19 3.39 -24.11
C GLU A 193 0.06 4.30 -24.13
N PRO A 194 1.10 3.98 -23.33
CA PRO A 194 2.36 4.73 -23.36
C PRO A 194 3.09 4.55 -24.70
N ALA A 195 3.92 5.52 -25.07
CA ALA A 195 4.78 5.42 -26.24
C ALA A 195 5.69 4.16 -26.13
N PRO A 196 5.84 3.36 -27.20
CA PRO A 196 6.64 2.13 -27.15
C PRO A 196 8.14 2.43 -27.06
N VAL A 197 8.89 1.46 -26.54
CA VAL A 197 10.37 1.51 -26.57
C VAL A 197 10.85 1.45 -28.01
N ARG A 198 11.81 2.32 -28.37
CA ARG A 198 12.43 2.34 -29.70
C ARG A 198 13.95 2.34 -29.54
N ASN A 199 14.64 1.41 -30.23
CA ASN A 199 16.10 1.27 -30.22
C ASN A 199 16.69 1.18 -28.80
N GLY A 200 16.08 0.35 -27.94
CA GLY A 200 16.52 0.16 -26.55
C GLY A 200 16.29 1.37 -25.63
N ARG A 201 15.65 2.46 -26.10
CA ARG A 201 15.42 3.67 -25.31
C ARG A 201 14.00 3.76 -24.77
N VAL A 202 13.91 3.99 -23.46
CA VAL A 202 12.63 4.11 -22.75
C VAL A 202 12.15 5.56 -22.78
N PRO A 203 10.86 5.83 -23.09
CA PRO A 203 10.33 7.19 -23.04
C PRO A 203 10.35 7.74 -21.62
N LYS A 204 10.82 8.98 -21.47
CA LYS A 204 10.94 9.69 -20.19
C LYS A 204 10.10 10.96 -20.22
N ASN A 205 9.52 11.32 -19.08
CA ASN A 205 8.84 12.60 -18.90
C ASN A 205 9.86 13.75 -18.76
N LYS A 206 9.38 14.99 -18.59
CA LYS A 206 10.22 16.19 -18.41
C LYS A 206 11.17 16.10 -17.19
N PHE A 207 10.87 15.22 -16.23
CA PHE A 207 11.66 14.98 -15.03
C PHE A 207 12.65 13.80 -15.17
N GLY A 208 12.75 13.19 -16.36
CA GLY A 208 13.65 12.06 -16.61
C GLY A 208 13.13 10.70 -16.11
N ASN A 209 11.90 10.63 -15.61
CA ASN A 209 11.29 9.42 -15.06
C ASN A 209 10.14 8.92 -15.95
N ILE A 210 9.62 7.73 -15.67
CA ILE A 210 8.40 7.21 -16.30
C ILE A 210 7.32 6.95 -15.24
N GLU A 211 6.09 7.33 -15.53
CA GLU A 211 4.96 7.15 -14.60
C GLU A 211 4.32 5.79 -14.82
N VAL A 212 4.41 4.91 -13.81
CA VAL A 212 3.91 3.53 -13.87
C VAL A 212 3.10 3.25 -12.61
N TYR A 213 1.86 3.73 -12.58
CA TYR A 213 0.95 3.50 -11.45
C TYR A 213 0.26 2.12 -11.50
N VAL A 214 0.09 1.59 -12.71
CA VAL A 214 -0.50 0.27 -12.96
C VAL A 214 0.31 -0.48 -14.03
N PRO A 215 0.30 -1.82 -14.05
CA PRO A 215 1.08 -2.60 -15.01
C PRO A 215 0.80 -2.28 -16.49
N SER A 216 -0.42 -1.83 -16.82
CA SER A 216 -0.77 -1.45 -18.20
C SER A 216 -0.07 -0.18 -18.69
N MET A 217 0.54 0.61 -17.81
CA MET A 217 1.32 1.80 -18.16
C MET A 217 2.77 1.49 -18.52
N ILE A 218 3.19 0.23 -18.49
CA ILE A 218 4.52 -0.18 -18.94
C ILE A 218 4.53 -0.15 -20.47
N PRO A 219 5.47 0.58 -21.11
CA PRO A 219 5.62 0.59 -22.56
C PRO A 219 5.73 -0.80 -23.18
N ARG A 220 5.14 -0.96 -24.36
CA ARG A 220 5.37 -2.17 -25.15
C ARG A 220 6.86 -2.30 -25.45
N GLY A 221 7.42 -3.48 -25.21
CA GLY A 221 8.86 -3.73 -25.31
C GLY A 221 9.69 -3.24 -24.12
N ALA A 222 9.05 -2.87 -23.01
CA ALA A 222 9.72 -2.57 -21.75
C ALA A 222 9.34 -3.56 -20.64
N VAL A 223 10.17 -3.61 -19.61
CA VAL A 223 9.92 -4.34 -18.36
C VAL A 223 10.18 -3.43 -17.17
N HIS A 224 9.35 -3.57 -16.12
CA HIS A 224 9.55 -2.90 -14.84
C HIS A 224 10.29 -3.83 -13.88
N ILE A 225 11.51 -3.45 -13.50
CA ILE A 225 12.34 -4.20 -12.56
C ILE A 225 12.30 -3.48 -11.22
N VAL A 226 11.66 -4.13 -10.24
CA VAL A 226 11.51 -3.63 -8.88
C VAL A 226 12.63 -4.18 -8.01
N HIS A 227 13.72 -3.42 -7.86
CA HIS A 227 14.82 -3.76 -6.97
C HIS A 227 15.62 -2.51 -6.58
N GLU A 228 16.24 -2.52 -5.40
CA GLU A 228 17.06 -1.41 -4.88
C GLU A 228 18.31 -1.17 -5.74
N HIS A 229 19.03 -2.24 -6.08
CA HIS A 229 20.21 -2.17 -6.96
C HIS A 229 19.90 -2.00 -8.45
N ALA A 230 18.63 -1.92 -8.87
CA ALA A 230 18.30 -1.91 -10.29
C ALA A 230 18.93 -0.71 -11.03
N VAL A 231 18.90 0.48 -10.41
CA VAL A 231 19.54 1.69 -10.95
C VAL A 231 21.04 1.50 -11.13
N ARG A 232 21.72 0.96 -10.10
CA ARG A 232 23.16 0.69 -10.14
C ARG A 232 23.49 -0.31 -11.24
N ALA A 233 22.71 -1.39 -11.36
CA ALA A 233 22.89 -2.42 -12.37
C ALA A 233 22.76 -1.87 -13.80
N ALA A 234 21.74 -1.07 -14.08
CA ALA A 234 21.55 -0.45 -15.40
C ALA A 234 22.69 0.52 -15.74
N LEU A 235 23.18 1.29 -14.75
CA LEU A 235 24.31 2.18 -14.93
C LEU A 235 25.61 1.42 -15.20
N THR A 236 25.88 0.34 -14.47
CA THR A 236 27.05 -0.54 -14.67
C THR A 236 27.06 -1.16 -16.07
N LEU A 237 25.89 -1.51 -16.60
CA LEU A 237 25.75 -2.08 -17.94
C LEU A 237 25.73 -1.02 -19.06
N GLY A 238 25.62 0.27 -18.73
CA GLY A 238 25.52 1.36 -19.73
C GLY A 238 24.21 1.34 -20.52
N ILE A 239 23.14 0.79 -19.96
CA ILE A 239 21.84 0.61 -20.62
C ILE A 239 20.91 1.79 -20.33
N ASP A 240 20.13 2.22 -21.32
CA ASP A 240 19.12 3.26 -21.10
C ASP A 240 17.98 2.75 -20.20
N TYR A 241 17.72 3.48 -19.13
CA TYR A 241 16.66 3.17 -18.17
C TYR A 241 15.89 4.43 -17.78
N ALA A 242 14.66 4.26 -17.31
CA ALA A 242 13.86 5.31 -16.70
C ALA A 242 13.47 4.90 -15.27
N PRO A 243 13.74 5.72 -14.24
CA PRO A 243 13.21 5.45 -12.90
C PRO A 243 11.67 5.40 -12.92
N ALA A 244 11.09 4.39 -12.29
CA ALA A 244 9.65 4.16 -12.31
C ALA A 244 8.96 4.89 -11.16
N LEU A 245 8.17 5.92 -11.46
CA LEU A 245 7.29 6.59 -10.50
C LEU A 245 6.03 5.75 -10.29
N THR A 246 5.95 5.06 -9.16
CA THR A 246 4.83 4.15 -8.85
C THR A 246 3.76 4.79 -7.97
N GLY A 247 4.07 5.91 -7.30
CA GLY A 247 3.12 6.60 -6.45
C GLY A 247 3.68 7.83 -5.75
N PHE A 248 2.92 8.32 -4.77
CA PHE A 248 3.30 9.44 -3.93
C PHE A 248 3.09 9.07 -2.47
N GLN A 249 4.10 9.32 -1.64
CA GLN A 249 3.99 9.18 -0.19
C GLN A 249 3.71 10.56 0.39
N PHE A 250 2.62 10.68 1.15
CA PHE A 250 2.26 11.92 1.81
C PHE A 250 2.69 11.85 3.27
N ARG A 251 3.62 12.73 3.67
CA ARG A 251 3.96 12.98 5.08
C ARG A 251 3.39 14.36 5.45
N GLY A 252 2.29 14.35 6.19
CA GLY A 252 1.54 15.57 6.50
C GLY A 252 0.96 16.21 5.23
N ARG A 253 1.39 17.44 4.91
CA ARG A 253 0.94 18.19 3.72
C ARG A 253 1.87 18.07 2.51
N GLN A 254 3.06 17.50 2.66
CA GLN A 254 4.00 17.33 1.56
C GLN A 254 3.87 15.94 0.94
N GLY A 255 3.74 15.89 -0.39
CA GLY A 255 3.74 14.65 -1.16
C GLY A 255 5.09 14.46 -1.84
N THR A 256 5.78 13.38 -1.51
CA THR A 256 7.05 13.00 -2.14
C THR A 256 6.78 11.93 -3.19
N ALA A 257 7.35 12.11 -4.38
CA ALA A 257 7.32 11.11 -5.46
C ALA A 257 8.08 9.85 -5.03
N VAL A 258 7.46 8.67 -5.15
CA VAL A 258 8.07 7.38 -4.83
C VAL A 258 8.56 6.74 -6.11
N LEU A 259 9.87 6.80 -6.33
CA LEU A 259 10.54 6.06 -7.39
C LEU A 259 10.85 4.66 -6.89
N HIS A 260 10.28 3.65 -7.52
CA HIS A 260 10.43 2.26 -7.10
C HIS A 260 10.87 1.39 -8.28
N GLY A 261 12.15 1.08 -8.31
CA GLY A 261 12.78 0.35 -9.41
C GLY A 261 12.94 1.17 -10.68
N ILE A 262 13.15 0.47 -11.79
CA ILE A 262 13.41 1.07 -13.11
C ILE A 262 12.61 0.38 -14.20
N VAL A 263 12.35 1.10 -15.29
CA VAL A 263 11.88 0.54 -16.54
C VAL A 263 13.03 0.50 -17.53
N VAL A 264 13.25 -0.66 -18.14
CA VAL A 264 14.28 -0.90 -19.18
C VAL A 264 13.63 -1.57 -20.39
N ALA A 265 14.32 -1.54 -21.54
CA ALA A 265 13.90 -2.32 -22.69
C ALA A 265 13.91 -3.82 -22.35
N ALA A 266 12.92 -4.57 -22.84
CA ALA A 266 12.73 -5.98 -22.52
C ALA A 266 13.92 -6.86 -22.96
N GLU A 267 14.65 -6.44 -24.00
CA GLU A 267 15.88 -7.11 -24.46
C GLU A 267 17.00 -7.12 -23.41
N PHE A 268 16.95 -6.24 -22.42
CA PHE A 268 17.95 -6.12 -21.37
C PHE A 268 17.50 -6.68 -20.01
N ASP A 269 16.31 -7.27 -19.92
CA ASP A 269 15.74 -7.75 -18.65
C ASP A 269 16.67 -8.73 -17.93
N GLU A 270 17.12 -9.76 -18.64
CA GLU A 270 17.97 -10.82 -18.10
C GLU A 270 19.33 -10.28 -17.66
N ALA A 271 19.96 -9.43 -18.47
CA ALA A 271 21.25 -8.82 -18.16
C ALA A 271 21.18 -7.96 -16.89
N VAL A 272 20.15 -7.12 -16.76
CA VAL A 272 19.97 -6.26 -15.58
C VAL A 272 19.70 -7.11 -14.34
N ARG A 273 18.86 -8.14 -14.43
CA ARG A 273 18.58 -9.03 -13.29
C ARG A 273 19.82 -9.77 -12.82
N ALA A 274 20.65 -10.27 -13.73
CA ALA A 274 21.89 -10.96 -13.38
C ALA A 274 22.85 -10.04 -12.60
N VAL A 275 23.02 -8.79 -13.05
CA VAL A 275 23.86 -7.81 -12.34
C VAL A 275 23.25 -7.39 -11.00
N VAL A 276 21.92 -7.26 -10.92
CA VAL A 276 21.22 -6.98 -9.65
C VAL A 276 21.51 -8.06 -8.61
N VAL A 277 21.43 -9.33 -9.00
CA VAL A 277 21.75 -10.46 -8.11
C VAL A 277 23.21 -10.39 -7.67
N GLY A 278 24.15 -10.22 -8.61
CA GLY A 278 25.57 -10.14 -8.29
C GLY A 278 25.93 -8.95 -7.38
N LEU A 279 25.26 -7.81 -7.52
CA LEU A 279 25.43 -6.66 -6.62
C LEU A 279 24.93 -6.97 -5.20
N GLY A 280 23.82 -7.69 -5.07
CA GLY A 280 23.29 -8.13 -3.78
C GLY A 280 24.22 -9.12 -3.08
N ASP A 281 24.73 -10.10 -3.83
CA ASP A 281 25.70 -11.08 -3.32
C ASP A 281 26.99 -10.40 -2.84
N ALA A 282 27.55 -9.48 -3.63
CA ALA A 282 28.74 -8.72 -3.26
C ALA A 282 28.54 -7.84 -2.01
N GLU A 283 27.35 -7.21 -1.86
CA GLU A 283 27.04 -6.43 -0.67
C GLU A 283 26.90 -7.31 0.58
N GLN A 284 26.29 -8.48 0.43
CA GLN A 284 26.17 -9.46 1.49
C GLN A 284 27.55 -9.99 1.91
N GLU A 285 28.40 -10.36 0.97
CA GLU A 285 29.78 -10.80 1.24
C GLU A 285 30.59 -9.71 1.97
N ALA A 286 30.50 -8.46 1.52
CA ALA A 286 31.16 -7.34 2.19
C ALA A 286 30.62 -7.12 3.62
N ALA A 287 29.31 -7.30 3.84
CA ALA A 287 28.72 -7.21 5.17
C ALA A 287 29.15 -8.37 6.08
N ASP A 288 29.24 -9.58 5.53
CA ASP A 288 29.78 -10.75 6.24
C ASP A 288 31.24 -10.55 6.60
N GLU A 289 32.06 -9.98 5.71
CA GLU A 289 33.46 -9.70 5.98
C GLU A 289 33.62 -8.62 7.07
N ARG A 290 32.84 -7.53 7.01
CA ARG A 290 32.81 -6.54 8.10
C ARG A 290 32.42 -7.16 9.44
N ARG A 291 31.43 -8.06 9.46
CA ARG A 291 31.04 -8.80 10.67
C ARG A 291 32.18 -9.69 11.18
N ARG A 292 32.84 -10.44 10.28
CA ARG A 292 33.98 -11.30 10.63
C ARG A 292 35.13 -10.50 11.21
N LEU A 293 35.50 -9.39 10.58
CA LEU A 293 36.54 -8.49 11.08
C LEU A 293 36.19 -7.93 12.46
N GLY A 294 34.94 -7.49 12.67
CA GLY A 294 34.47 -7.06 13.99
C GLY A 294 34.60 -8.14 15.06
N VAL A 295 34.23 -9.38 14.72
CA VAL A 295 34.40 -10.55 15.61
C VAL A 295 35.87 -10.82 15.91
N LEU A 296 36.75 -10.75 14.92
CA LEU A 296 38.20 -10.93 15.10
C LEU A 296 38.81 -9.85 16.00
N VAL A 297 38.37 -8.59 15.87
CA VAL A 297 38.79 -7.49 16.76
C VAL A 297 38.35 -7.75 18.20
N MET A 298 37.11 -8.20 18.42
CA MET A 298 36.63 -8.57 19.75
C MET A 298 37.41 -9.74 20.34
N TRP A 299 37.71 -10.77 19.55
CA TRP A 299 38.53 -11.91 19.99
C TRP A 299 39.95 -11.48 20.35
N ARG A 300 40.56 -10.60 19.55
CA ARG A 300 41.87 -10.03 19.88
C ARG A 300 41.84 -9.30 21.21
N ARG A 301 40.82 -8.46 21.45
CA ARG A 301 40.66 -7.73 22.71
C ARG A 301 40.49 -8.68 23.90
N LEU A 302 39.67 -9.72 23.75
CA LEU A 302 39.47 -10.76 24.77
C LEU A 302 40.78 -11.50 25.09
N LEU A 303 41.49 -12.00 24.08
CA LEU A 303 42.74 -12.75 24.26
C LEU A 303 43.84 -11.89 24.87
N MET A 304 43.96 -10.61 24.46
CA MET A 304 44.89 -9.67 25.07
C MET A 304 44.52 -9.41 26.54
N GLY A 305 43.23 -9.22 26.85
CA GLY A 305 42.75 -9.09 28.23
C GLY A 305 43.05 -10.33 29.08
N LEU A 306 42.86 -11.54 28.54
CA LEU A 306 43.20 -12.80 29.22
C LEU A 306 44.70 -12.95 29.45
N ARG A 307 45.55 -12.57 28.48
CA ARG A 307 47.01 -12.58 28.64
C ARG A 307 47.49 -11.59 29.69
N ILE A 308 46.93 -10.38 29.70
CA ILE A 308 47.25 -9.38 30.72
C ILE A 308 46.84 -9.90 32.09
N ARG A 309 45.62 -10.45 32.20
CA ARG A 309 45.13 -11.09 33.42
C ARG A 309 46.07 -12.20 33.88
N GLU A 310 46.40 -13.15 33.01
CA GLU A 310 47.32 -14.25 33.33
C GLU A 310 48.70 -13.73 33.82
N ARG A 311 49.24 -12.68 33.19
CA ARG A 311 50.49 -12.06 33.61
C ARG A 311 50.40 -11.42 34.99
N ILE A 312 49.31 -10.68 35.28
CA ILE A 312 49.08 -10.05 36.59
C ILE A 312 48.98 -11.12 37.68
N TRP A 313 48.28 -12.22 37.41
CA TRP A 313 48.07 -13.31 38.37
C TRP A 313 49.20 -14.35 38.38
N SER A 314 50.27 -14.15 37.62
CA SER A 314 51.40 -15.08 37.62
C SER A 314 52.19 -14.94 38.94
N GLY A 315 52.12 -15.96 39.79
CA GLY A 315 52.80 -15.98 41.10
C GLY A 315 51.93 -15.64 42.32
N VAL A 316 50.62 -15.46 42.12
CA VAL A 316 49.63 -15.26 43.21
C VAL A 316 48.94 -16.59 43.52
N ASP A 317 48.68 -16.88 44.80
CA ASP A 317 48.02 -18.12 45.22
C ASP A 317 46.56 -18.19 44.74
N ALA A 318 46.10 -19.40 44.43
CA ALA A 318 44.80 -19.63 43.76
C ALA A 318 43.60 -19.19 44.61
N ASP A 319 43.74 -19.17 45.93
CA ASP A 319 42.69 -18.76 46.86
C ASP A 319 42.55 -17.24 46.93
N GLU A 320 43.67 -16.49 46.95
CA GLU A 320 43.67 -15.01 46.86
C GLU A 320 43.07 -14.54 45.53
N ARG A 321 43.38 -15.23 44.44
CA ARG A 321 42.79 -14.93 43.13
C ARG A 321 41.27 -15.09 43.11
N LYS A 322 40.74 -16.15 43.73
CA LYS A 322 39.29 -16.37 43.82
C LYS A 322 38.57 -15.32 44.67
N GLU A 323 39.19 -14.88 45.76
CA GLU A 323 38.62 -13.83 46.61
C GLU A 323 38.56 -12.48 45.89
N GLU A 324 39.58 -12.13 45.10
CA GLU A 324 39.55 -10.91 44.29
C GLU A 324 38.59 -11.00 43.08
N GLU A 325 38.51 -12.14 42.40
CA GLU A 325 37.56 -12.36 41.30
C GLU A 325 36.10 -12.27 41.80
N THR A 326 35.78 -12.89 42.94
CA THR A 326 34.43 -12.79 43.55
C THR A 326 34.10 -11.37 44.03
N ARG A 327 35.10 -10.61 44.50
CA ARG A 327 34.94 -9.18 44.83
C ARG A 327 34.63 -8.35 43.59
N ALA A 328 35.37 -8.56 42.51
CA ALA A 328 35.17 -7.84 41.24
C ALA A 328 33.83 -8.19 40.55
N GLU A 329 33.38 -9.46 40.61
CA GLU A 329 32.07 -9.86 40.10
C GLU A 329 30.90 -9.22 40.88
N MET A 330 31.03 -9.09 42.20
CA MET A 330 30.04 -8.38 43.02
C MET A 330 30.00 -6.87 42.71
N GLU A 331 31.14 -6.26 42.36
CA GLU A 331 31.23 -4.85 41.98
C GLU A 331 30.64 -4.58 40.58
N ALA A 332 30.93 -5.46 39.61
CA ALA A 332 30.41 -5.36 38.24
C ALA A 332 28.89 -5.64 38.14
N GLY A 333 28.31 -6.43 39.04
CA GLY A 333 26.88 -6.71 39.07
C GLY A 333 26.00 -5.57 39.60
N VAL A 334 26.60 -4.51 40.15
CA VAL A 334 25.89 -3.42 40.85
C VAL A 334 25.92 -2.09 40.08
N GLY A 335 26.67 -1.99 38.97
CA GLY A 335 26.74 -0.78 38.15
C GLY A 335 26.67 -1.08 36.66
N ASP A 336 25.81 -0.36 35.93
CA ASP A 336 25.95 -0.12 34.50
C ASP A 336 27.22 0.71 34.27
N ALA A 337 28.37 0.06 34.44
CA ALA A 337 29.68 0.69 34.35
C ALA A 337 30.16 0.59 32.91
N ALA A 338 30.20 1.74 32.24
CA ALA A 338 31.02 1.92 31.06
C ALA A 338 32.45 1.48 31.42
N SER A 339 32.98 0.50 30.69
CA SER A 339 34.33 -0.03 30.85
C SER A 339 35.37 1.06 30.57
N ASP A 340 35.77 1.80 31.59
CA ASP A 340 36.84 2.81 31.59
C ASP A 340 38.24 2.17 31.66
N ALA A 341 38.46 1.14 30.85
CA ALA A 341 39.73 0.45 30.72
C ALA A 341 39.96 0.13 29.24
N THR A 342 40.43 1.16 28.53
CA THR A 342 41.42 1.17 27.44
C THR A 342 41.17 2.37 26.51
N GLU A 343 41.32 3.60 27.00
CA GLU A 343 41.49 4.77 26.11
C GLU A 343 42.93 4.87 25.54
N GLU A 344 43.88 4.08 26.05
CA GLU A 344 45.31 4.20 25.67
C GLU A 344 45.72 3.42 24.39
N PHE A 345 44.80 2.72 23.71
CA PHE A 345 45.12 1.94 22.50
C PHE A 345 44.11 2.11 21.37
N ASP A 346 43.56 3.32 21.22
CA ASP A 346 42.93 3.74 19.96
C ASP A 346 44.02 4.13 18.95
N MET A 347 44.70 3.13 18.40
CA MET A 347 45.55 3.33 17.22
C MET A 347 44.63 3.47 16.02
N VAL A 348 44.33 4.72 15.67
CA VAL A 348 43.71 5.12 14.41
C VAL A 348 44.54 4.50 13.27
N PHE A 349 43.95 3.55 12.56
CA PHE A 349 44.52 3.06 11.32
C PHE A 349 44.08 4.04 10.24
N ASP A 350 44.94 4.99 9.90
CA ASP A 350 44.70 5.89 8.77
C ASP A 350 44.57 5.05 7.49
N GLU A 351 43.46 5.25 6.79
CA GLU A 351 43.06 4.49 5.58
C GLU A 351 43.78 4.96 4.31
N ASP A 352 44.74 5.89 4.43
CA ASP A 352 45.47 6.45 3.30
C ASP A 352 46.94 5.98 3.30
N GLY A 353 47.23 5.04 2.40
CA GLY A 353 48.58 4.54 2.19
C GLY A 353 49.48 5.58 1.50
N GLU A 354 50.56 5.96 2.18
CA GLU A 354 51.79 6.41 1.52
C GLU A 354 53.00 5.92 2.32
N GLY A 355 53.85 5.14 1.64
CA GLY A 355 55.00 4.48 2.23
C GLY A 355 56.13 5.43 2.61
N GLY A 356 56.84 5.10 3.69
CA GLY A 356 58.09 5.74 4.07
C GLY A 356 59.00 4.72 4.74
N GLY A 357 59.94 4.17 3.97
CA GLY A 357 60.99 3.30 4.51
C GLY A 357 62.08 4.10 5.22
N PHE A 358 62.79 3.46 6.14
CA PHE A 358 64.17 3.83 6.42
C PHE A 358 65.00 2.60 6.84
N LEU A 359 66.22 2.59 6.33
CA LEU A 359 67.23 1.54 6.39
C LEU A 359 67.84 1.37 7.78
N VAL A 360 68.27 0.14 8.01
CA VAL A 360 69.15 -0.28 9.11
C VAL A 360 70.56 0.26 8.85
N GLU A 361 71.15 0.85 9.88
CA GLU A 361 72.61 0.82 10.09
C GLU A 361 72.90 0.12 11.42
#